data_AF-A0A2M9P6E1-F1
#
_entry.id   AF-A0A2M9P6E1-F1
#
_cell.length_a   1.000
_cell.length_b   1.000
_cell.length_c   1.000
_cell.angle_alpha   90.00
_cell.angle_beta   90.00
_cell.angle_gamma   90.00
#
_symmetry.space_group_name_H-M   'P 1'
#
loop_
_entity.id
_entity.type
_entity.pdbx_description
1 polymer ?
#
loop_
_entity_poly.entity_id
_entity_poly.type
_entity_poly.pdbx_seq_one_letter_code
_entity_poly.pdbx_strand_id
1 'polypeptide(L)' 'FKVFGLIESAEIVRETRDGRMLDVEITLSDWVFDAIENNHILTLNRQYFLLRKPLERRLYELARKHCGAQMEWRIAFEI' A
#
# COMPACT_ATOMS: atom_id res chain seq x y z
N PHE A 1 -2.27 18.31 15.08
CA PHE A 1 -2.92 17.39 14.12
C PHE A 1 -1.89 16.31 13.77
N LYS A 2 -2.13 15.05 14.12
CA LYS A 2 -1.23 13.92 13.84
C LYS A 2 -1.92 13.03 12.81
N VAL A 3 -1.26 12.77 11.69
CA VAL A 3 -1.75 11.93 10.59
C VAL A 3 -0.91 10.66 10.53
N PHE A 4 -1.54 9.53 10.24
CA PHE A 4 -0.84 8.28 9.96
C PHE A 4 -0.47 8.25 8.48
N GLY A 5 0.80 8.54 8.18
CA GLY A 5 1.36 8.46 6.83
C GLY A 5 2.14 7.16 6.62
N LEU A 6 2.27 6.70 5.37
CA LEU A 6 3.18 5.58 5.04
C LEU A 6 4.65 6.00 5.06
N ILE A 7 4.90 7.29 4.87
CA ILE A 7 6.21 7.92 4.70
C ILE A 7 6.33 8.96 5.80
N GLU A 8 7.45 8.93 6.51
CA GLU A 8 7.82 9.91 7.53
C GLU A 8 8.48 11.13 6.88
N SER A 9 9.43 10.91 5.98
CA SER A 9 10.13 11.96 5.24
C SER A 9 10.53 11.49 3.84
N ALA A 10 10.69 12.46 2.93
CA ALA A 10 11.25 12.23 1.61
C ALA A 10 12.15 13.40 1.22
N GLU A 11 13.36 13.11 0.75
CA GLU A 11 14.37 14.10 0.40
C GLU A 11 14.96 13.82 -0.99
N ILE A 12 15.13 14.87 -1.79
CA ILE A 12 15.77 14.78 -3.10
C ILE A 12 17.28 14.87 -2.86
N VAL A 13 17.99 13.76 -3.04
CA VAL A 13 19.44 13.69 -2.81
C VAL A 13 20.20 14.19 -4.05
N ARG A 14 19.60 14.05 -5.23
CA ARG A 14 20.20 14.48 -6.49
C ARG A 14 19.15 14.95 -7.48
N GLU A 15 19.46 16.05 -8.17
CA GLU A 15 18.64 16.59 -9.24
C GLU A 15 19.48 16.97 -10.48
N THR A 16 18.83 17.04 -11.64
CA THR A 16 19.43 17.62 -12.84
C THR A 16 19.51 19.14 -12.72
N ARG A 17 20.35 19.80 -13.53
CA ARG A 17 20.38 21.27 -13.64
C ARG A 17 19.02 21.89 -13.99
N ASP A 18 18.15 21.12 -14.64
CA ASP A 18 16.81 21.53 -15.07
C ASP A 18 15.74 21.23 -14.00
N GLY A 19 16.13 20.81 -12.78
CA GLY A 19 15.26 20.55 -11.64
C GLY A 19 14.53 19.20 -11.63
N ARG A 20 14.86 18.27 -12.53
CA ARG A 20 14.32 16.90 -12.47
C ARG A 20 14.97 16.12 -11.33
N MET A 21 14.14 15.52 -10.49
CA MET A 21 14.55 14.59 -9.44
C MET A 21 15.21 13.36 -10.07
N LEU A 22 16.41 13.03 -9.63
CA LEU A 22 17.13 11.82 -10.07
C LEU A 22 17.07 10.75 -8.98
N ASP A 23 17.45 11.14 -7.76
CA ASP A 23 17.50 10.24 -6.61
C ASP A 23 16.66 10.82 -5.47
N VAL A 24 15.78 10.01 -4.91
CA VAL A 24 14.92 10.37 -3.77
C VAL A 24 15.14 9.36 -2.66
N GLU A 25 15.49 9.85 -1.47
CA GLU A 25 15.56 9.07 -0.25
C GLU A 25 14.22 9.16 0.47
N ILE A 26 13.69 8.04 0.95
CA ILE A 26 12.38 7.95 1.60
C ILE A 26 12.55 7.22 2.92
N THR A 27 12.11 7.87 4.01
CA THR A 27 12.01 7.24 5.33
C THR A 27 10.59 6.72 5.52
N LEU A 28 10.43 5.41 5.72
CA LEU A 28 9.15 4.82 6.09
C LEU A 28 8.82 5.17 7.54
N SER A 29 7.54 5.39 7.83
CA SER A 29 7.11 5.62 9.22
C SER A 29 7.28 4.37 10.07
N ASP A 30 7.60 4.54 11.35
CA ASP A 30 7.88 3.46 12.31
C ASP A 30 6.78 2.39 12.31
N TRP A 31 5.51 2.78 12.29
CA TRP A 31 4.41 1.82 12.30
C TRP A 31 4.35 0.95 11.03
N VAL A 32 4.83 1.45 9.88
CA VAL A 32 4.92 0.66 8.65
C VAL A 32 6.02 -0.37 8.81
N PHE A 33 7.16 0.05 9.36
CA PHE A 33 8.28 -0.83 9.65
C PHE A 33 7.86 -1.95 10.61
N ASP A 34 7.20 -1.61 11.72
CA ASP A 34 6.66 -2.56 12.69
C ASP A 34 5.66 -3.53 12.02
N ALA A 35 4.80 -3.04 11.13
CA ALA A 35 3.84 -3.88 10.42
C ALA A 35 4.53 -4.89 9.47
N ILE A 36 5.67 -4.51 8.87
CA ILE A 36 6.50 -5.41 8.09
C ILE A 36 7.09 -6.49 9.00
N GLU A 37 7.76 -6.09 10.08
CA GLU A 37 8.44 -7.03 11.00
C GLU A 37 7.47 -8.05 11.61
N ASN A 38 6.25 -7.62 11.92
CA ASN A 38 5.22 -8.48 12.51
C ASN A 38 4.40 -9.29 11.47
N ASN A 39 4.80 -9.31 10.19
CA ASN A 39 4.10 -10.02 9.10
C ASN A 39 2.62 -9.62 8.96
N HIS A 40 2.28 -8.37 9.29
CA HIS A 40 0.91 -7.85 9.17
C HIS A 40 0.55 -7.40 7.74
N ILE A 41 1.50 -7.50 6.82
CA ILE A 41 1.34 -7.07 5.43
C ILE A 41 1.02 -8.25 4.51
N LEU A 42 -0.01 -8.07 3.68
CA LEU A 42 -0.37 -9.02 2.64
C LEU A 42 0.27 -8.64 1.32
N THR A 43 0.90 -9.61 0.67
CA THR A 43 1.43 -9.45 -0.68
C THR A 43 0.32 -9.52 -1.73
N LEU A 44 0.44 -8.67 -2.74
CA LEU A 44 -0.43 -8.65 -3.92
C LEU A 44 0.16 -9.56 -5.01
N ASN A 45 -0.70 -10.27 -5.73
CA ASN A 45 -0.29 -10.98 -6.94
C ASN A 45 0.09 -9.96 -8.03
N ARG A 46 1.09 -10.25 -8.87
CA ARG A 46 1.50 -9.37 -9.98
C ARG A 46 0.35 -8.99 -10.93
N GLN A 47 -0.63 -9.87 -11.12
CA GLN A 47 -1.81 -9.61 -11.95
C GLN A 47 -2.71 -8.50 -11.38
N TYR A 48 -2.60 -8.16 -10.09
CA TYR A 48 -3.30 -7.02 -9.49
C TYR A 48 -3.02 -5.72 -10.25
N PHE A 49 -1.78 -5.51 -10.70
CA PHE A 49 -1.39 -4.29 -11.42
C PHE A 49 -2.00 -4.20 -12.83
N LEU A 50 -2.59 -5.27 -13.34
CA LEU A 50 -3.36 -5.28 -14.58
C LEU A 50 -4.79 -4.74 -14.39
N LEU A 51 -5.30 -4.71 -13.15
CA LEU A 51 -6.62 -4.18 -12.83
C LEU A 51 -6.63 -2.66 -13.04
N ARG A 52 -7.57 -2.18 -13.86
CA ARG A 52 -7.62 -0.77 -14.27
C ARG A 52 -8.66 0.02 -13.50
N LYS A 53 -9.75 -0.60 -13.06
CA LYS A 53 -10.83 0.12 -12.38
C LYS A 53 -10.60 0.14 -10.86
N PRO A 54 -10.88 1.26 -10.16
CA PRO A 54 -10.76 1.33 -8.71
C PRO A 54 -11.56 0.25 -7.98
N LEU A 55 -12.78 -0.05 -8.45
CA LEU A 55 -13.64 -1.06 -7.84
C LEU A 55 -13.05 -2.48 -7.95
N GLU A 56 -12.45 -2.82 -9.08
CA GLU A 56 -11.80 -4.12 -9.29
C GLU A 56 -10.64 -4.32 -8.30
N ARG A 57 -9.84 -3.27 -8.09
CA ARG A 57 -8.73 -3.28 -7.13
C ARG A 57 -9.24 -3.44 -5.69
N ARG A 58 -10.27 -2.69 -5.32
CA ARG A 58 -10.88 -2.81 -3.98
C ARG A 58 -11.48 -4.18 -3.73
N LEU A 59 -12.15 -4.76 -4.72
CA LEU A 59 -12.68 -6.12 -4.61
C LEU A 59 -11.56 -7.15 -4.43
N TYR A 60 -10.47 -7.04 -5.19
CA TYR A 60 -9.30 -7.90 -5.02
C TYR A 60 -8.69 -7.77 -3.62
N GLU A 61 -8.48 -6.55 -3.14
CA GLU A 61 -7.90 -6.29 -1.81
C GLU A 61 -8.75 -6.89 -0.69
N LEU A 62 -10.07 -6.69 -0.75
CA LEU A 62 -11.00 -7.28 0.21
C LEU A 62 -10.95 -8.81 0.16
N ALA A 63 -11.03 -9.41 -1.03
CA ALA A 63 -10.94 -10.85 -1.20
C ALA A 63 -9.59 -11.38 -0.69
N ARG A 64 -8.47 -10.69 -0.96
CA ARG A 64 -7.13 -11.08 -0.49
C ARG A 64 -7.04 -11.04 1.03
N LYS A 65 -7.66 -10.05 1.67
CA LYS A 65 -7.69 -9.88 3.12
C LYS A 65 -8.57 -10.93 3.81
N HIS A 66 -9.74 -11.22 3.25
CA HIS A 66 -10.76 -12.02 3.93
C HIS A 66 -10.81 -13.48 3.49
N CYS A 67 -10.51 -13.78 2.23
CA CYS A 67 -10.54 -15.13 1.66
C CYS A 67 -9.14 -15.78 1.58
N GLY A 68 -8.21 -15.39 2.45
CA GLY A 68 -6.84 -15.94 2.46
C GLY A 68 -6.76 -17.38 2.99
N ALA A 69 -7.55 -17.70 4.02
CA ALA A 69 -7.60 -19.02 4.67
C ALA A 69 -8.98 -19.70 4.58
N GLN A 70 -9.96 -19.03 3.97
CA GLN A 70 -11.33 -19.50 3.82
C GLN A 70 -11.81 -19.29 2.39
N MET A 71 -12.71 -20.14 1.92
CA MET A 71 -13.23 -20.10 0.55
C MET A 71 -14.13 -18.89 0.28
N GLU A 72 -14.90 -18.44 1.27
CA GLU A 72 -15.84 -17.34 1.11
C GLU A 72 -15.80 -16.40 2.30
N TRP A 73 -16.16 -15.14 2.04
CA TRP A 73 -16.40 -14.14 3.06
C TRP A 73 -17.74 -13.46 2.76
N ARG A 74 -18.65 -13.48 3.73
CA ARG A 74 -19.97 -12.85 3.63
C ARG A 74 -19.95 -11.51 4.33
N ILE A 75 -20.35 -10.47 3.62
CA ILE A 75 -20.54 -9.11 4.14
C ILE A 75 -21.90 -8.59 3.69
N ALA A 76 -22.55 -7.83 4.56
CA ALA A 76 -23.75 -7.06 4.24
C ALA A 76 -23.40 -5.58 4.21
N PHE A 77 -24.14 -4.81 3.42
CA PHE A 77 -24.12 -3.36 3.49
C PHE A 77 -25.23 -2.92 4.44
N GLU A 78 -24.90 -2.04 5.38
CA GLU A 78 -25.93 -1.19 5.98
C GLU A 78 -26.33 -0.14 4.94
N ILE A 79 -27.64 -0.01 4.71
CA ILE A 79 -28.26 1.00 3.85
C ILE A 79 -28.78 2.13 4.72
#